data_AF-A0A9E3QHM9-F1
#
_entry.id   AF-A0A9E3QHM9-F1
#
_cell.length_a   1.000
_cell.length_b   1.000
_cell.length_c   1.000
_cell.angle_alpha   90.00
_cell.angle_beta   90.00
_cell.angle_gamma   90.00
#
_symmetry.space_group_name_H-M   'P 1'
#
loop_
_entity.id
_entity.type
_entity.pdbx_description
1 polymer ?
#
loop_
_entity_poly.entity_id
_entity_poly.type
_entity_poly.pdbx_seq_one_letter_code
_entity_poly.pdbx_strand_id
1 'polypeptide(L)'
;GAPMSSDDRTATATAEAPWIGPFDAGDPRINSQAQAVARRKAEWHSSLDPGNAFEVWLVTYIALQSVRLEHCALMADAQRQRRALRAKLVWDEDRRLAAELLGEKLSQHPARGVRQLRQTQQGAEWLLERWRFWVRALEIARDWDEPRRALAFDLLGVPPARRLTDPRLSGEAATLKALAEAQVAALERLISDRLERLDAAERAEAEAGRGFDDAAEARRLRRYESECRRAMQWALSQIRERALTRRSASASAATATPPPSAAAPPSPPPSAAAPPSPPPSAAGAEAALSPLAAEEAVLAVSITRPAPGAEERPLSRHARRALAKRQRRQRR
;
A
#
# COMPACT_ATOMS: atom_id res chain seq x y z
N GLY A 1 49.99 13.41 -14.76
CA GLY A 1 48.75 13.89 -15.39
C GLY A 1 48.32 12.85 -16.40
N ALA A 2 47.24 12.12 -16.08
CA ALA A 2 46.59 11.17 -16.98
C ALA A 2 45.07 11.39 -16.82
N PRO A 3 44.28 11.42 -17.90
CA PRO A 3 42.86 11.68 -17.80
C PRO A 3 42.11 10.42 -17.36
N MET A 4 41.43 10.50 -16.22
CA MET A 4 40.47 9.48 -15.80
C MET A 4 39.22 9.57 -16.69
N SER A 5 39.03 8.53 -17.50
CA SER A 5 37.85 8.31 -18.32
C SER A 5 36.64 8.07 -17.44
N SER A 6 35.77 9.08 -17.35
CA SER A 6 34.41 8.97 -16.87
C SER A 6 33.56 8.49 -18.03
N ASP A 7 33.16 7.21 -18.03
CA ASP A 7 31.86 6.76 -18.56
C ASP A 7 31.78 5.23 -18.46
N ASP A 8 31.19 4.74 -17.38
CA ASP A 8 30.54 3.43 -17.38
C ASP A 8 29.40 3.41 -16.33
N ARG A 9 28.29 4.08 -16.67
CA ARG A 9 27.02 3.93 -15.95
C ARG A 9 26.13 2.99 -16.76
N THR A 10 26.37 1.69 -16.59
CA THR A 10 25.44 0.65 -16.99
C THR A 10 24.14 0.81 -16.19
N ALA A 11 23.12 1.35 -16.84
CA ALA A 11 21.76 1.39 -16.33
C ALA A 11 21.20 -0.04 -16.31
N THR A 12 21.26 -0.70 -15.16
CA THR A 12 20.53 -1.93 -14.90
C THR A 12 19.03 -1.62 -14.88
N ALA A 13 18.41 -1.75 -16.05
CA ALA A 13 16.96 -1.83 -16.19
C ALA A 13 16.48 -3.04 -15.40
N THR A 14 16.02 -2.80 -14.18
CA THR A 14 15.37 -3.81 -13.34
C THR A 14 14.05 -4.14 -14.04
N ALA A 15 14.02 -5.21 -14.81
CA ALA A 15 12.79 -5.81 -15.29
C ALA A 15 11.98 -6.16 -14.03
N GLU A 16 10.94 -5.37 -13.73
CA GLU A 16 9.95 -5.70 -12.71
C GLU A 16 9.32 -7.02 -13.15
N ALA A 17 9.81 -8.13 -12.59
CA ALA A 17 9.18 -9.42 -12.74
C ALA A 17 7.69 -9.27 -12.41
N PRO A 18 6.78 -9.83 -13.22
CA PRO A 18 5.36 -9.82 -12.89
C PRO A 18 5.24 -10.35 -11.47
N TRP A 19 4.52 -9.61 -10.62
CA TRP A 19 4.31 -9.93 -9.22
C TRP A 19 3.56 -11.27 -9.14
N ILE A 20 4.31 -12.37 -9.20
CA ILE A 20 3.89 -13.67 -8.69
C ILE A 20 3.97 -13.45 -7.18
N GLY A 21 2.82 -13.16 -6.57
CA GLY A 21 2.73 -13.04 -5.12
C GLY A 21 3.34 -14.27 -4.44
N PRO A 22 3.64 -14.22 -3.14
CA PRO A 22 4.39 -15.26 -2.40
C PRO A 22 3.64 -16.59 -2.19
N PHE A 23 2.73 -16.94 -3.11
CA PHE A 23 1.85 -18.08 -3.03
C PHE A 23 2.30 -19.10 -4.07
N ASP A 24 3.04 -20.10 -3.58
CA ASP A 24 3.41 -21.29 -4.33
C ASP A 24 2.13 -22.06 -4.72
N ALA A 25 2.10 -22.70 -5.90
CA ALA A 25 0.90 -23.34 -6.45
C ALA A 25 0.35 -24.49 -5.56
N GLY A 26 1.13 -24.95 -4.59
CA GLY A 26 0.75 -25.91 -3.55
C GLY A 26 0.31 -25.31 -2.21
N ASP A 27 0.20 -23.98 -2.06
CA ASP A 27 -0.27 -23.40 -0.79
C ASP A 27 -1.76 -23.77 -0.60
N PRO A 28 -2.12 -24.50 0.48
CA PRO A 28 -3.52 -24.86 0.76
C PRO A 28 -4.46 -23.64 0.81
N ARG A 29 -3.92 -22.43 1.00
CA ARG A 29 -4.66 -21.17 0.92
C ARG A 29 -5.15 -20.85 -0.49
N ILE A 30 -4.42 -21.20 -1.55
CA ILE A 30 -4.85 -20.97 -2.94
C ILE A 30 -6.08 -21.81 -3.25
N ASN A 31 -6.04 -23.10 -2.91
CA ASN A 31 -7.18 -24.01 -3.09
C ASN A 31 -8.41 -23.52 -2.30
N SER A 32 -8.18 -22.98 -1.09
CA SER A 32 -9.25 -22.37 -0.29
C SER A 32 -9.86 -21.10 -0.94
N GLN A 33 -9.05 -20.29 -1.64
CA GLN A 33 -9.55 -19.08 -2.30
C GLN A 33 -10.40 -19.42 -3.53
N ALA A 34 -9.97 -20.36 -4.36
CA ALA A 34 -10.74 -20.81 -5.52
C ALA A 34 -12.11 -21.35 -5.08
N GLN A 35 -12.15 -22.19 -4.04
CA GLN A 35 -13.38 -22.70 -3.45
C GLN A 35 -14.27 -21.58 -2.89
N ALA A 36 -13.69 -20.60 -2.19
CA ALA A 36 -14.43 -19.45 -1.67
C ALA A 36 -15.03 -18.58 -2.79
N VAL A 37 -14.30 -18.39 -3.91
CA VAL A 37 -14.80 -17.69 -5.09
C VAL A 37 -15.93 -18.47 -5.74
N ALA A 38 -15.78 -19.78 -5.94
CA ALA A 38 -16.80 -20.63 -6.53
C ALA A 38 -18.10 -20.62 -5.69
N ARG A 39 -17.98 -20.70 -4.36
CA ARG A 39 -19.11 -20.60 -3.43
C ARG A 39 -19.83 -19.25 -3.54
N ARG A 40 -19.10 -18.13 -3.45
CA ARG A 40 -19.70 -16.79 -3.58
C ARG A 40 -20.31 -16.54 -4.95
N LYS A 41 -19.69 -17.05 -6.02
CA LYS A 41 -20.24 -17.01 -7.37
C LYS A 41 -21.59 -17.72 -7.40
N ALA A 42 -21.69 -18.95 -6.87
CA ALA A 42 -22.94 -19.70 -6.84
C ALA A 42 -24.04 -18.98 -6.02
N GLU A 43 -23.69 -18.45 -4.84
CA GLU A 43 -24.61 -17.66 -4.01
C GLU A 43 -25.15 -16.44 -4.76
N TRP A 44 -24.27 -15.64 -5.37
CA TRP A 44 -24.66 -14.38 -6.01
C TRP A 44 -25.24 -14.53 -7.40
N HIS A 45 -24.97 -15.64 -8.09
CA HIS A 45 -25.56 -15.92 -9.41
C HIS A 45 -27.08 -15.92 -9.34
N SER A 46 -27.67 -16.54 -8.30
CA SER A 46 -29.12 -16.58 -8.10
C SER A 46 -29.74 -15.20 -7.87
N SER A 47 -29.03 -14.34 -7.13
CA SER A 47 -29.54 -13.01 -6.72
C SER A 47 -29.35 -11.94 -7.80
N LEU A 48 -28.29 -12.05 -8.59
CA LEU A 48 -27.95 -11.07 -9.63
C LEU A 48 -28.54 -11.41 -11.00
N ASP A 49 -29.03 -12.64 -11.20
CA ASP A 49 -29.70 -13.14 -12.40
C ASP A 49 -29.03 -12.68 -13.73
N PRO A 50 -27.76 -13.09 -13.94
CA PRO A 50 -27.02 -12.68 -15.13
C PRO A 50 -27.66 -13.29 -16.40
N GLY A 51 -28.05 -12.44 -17.34
CA GLY A 51 -28.76 -12.89 -18.55
C GLY A 51 -27.86 -13.19 -19.76
N ASN A 52 -26.55 -12.99 -19.63
CA ASN A 52 -25.58 -13.23 -20.70
C ASN A 52 -24.19 -13.59 -20.14
N ALA A 53 -23.31 -14.10 -20.99
CA ALA A 53 -21.96 -14.53 -20.62
C ALA A 53 -21.11 -13.42 -19.97
N PHE A 54 -21.27 -12.16 -20.41
CA PHE A 54 -20.55 -11.03 -19.82
C PHE A 54 -21.02 -10.74 -18.39
N GLU A 55 -22.32 -10.81 -18.12
CA GLU A 55 -22.87 -10.69 -16.77
C GLU A 55 -22.42 -11.86 -15.87
N VAL A 56 -22.33 -13.09 -16.40
CA VAL A 56 -21.75 -14.24 -15.66
C VAL A 56 -20.28 -13.98 -15.29
N TRP A 57 -19.51 -13.40 -16.22
CA TRP A 57 -18.13 -12.97 -15.95
C TRP A 57 -18.08 -11.89 -14.86
N LEU A 58 -18.97 -10.88 -14.89
CA LEU A 58 -19.05 -9.86 -13.86
C LEU A 58 -19.36 -10.46 -12.49
N VAL A 59 -20.30 -11.40 -12.39
CA VAL A 59 -20.60 -12.11 -11.13
C VAL A 59 -19.36 -12.83 -10.60
N THR A 60 -18.63 -13.51 -11.47
CA THR A 60 -17.37 -14.19 -11.12
C THR A 60 -16.31 -13.19 -10.63
N TYR A 61 -16.20 -12.04 -11.30
CA TYR A 61 -15.27 -10.98 -10.92
C TYR A 61 -15.63 -10.34 -9.57
N ILE A 62 -16.92 -10.08 -9.30
CA ILE A 62 -17.39 -9.58 -8.00
C ILE A 62 -17.05 -10.60 -6.89
N ALA A 63 -17.33 -11.90 -7.12
CA ALA A 63 -16.97 -12.97 -6.18
C ALA A 63 -15.45 -12.97 -5.89
N LEU A 64 -14.61 -12.88 -6.92
CA LEU A 64 -13.16 -12.76 -6.77
C LEU A 64 -12.76 -11.54 -5.92
N GLN A 65 -13.24 -10.34 -6.25
CA GLN A 65 -12.87 -9.13 -5.50
C GLN A 65 -13.32 -9.19 -4.04
N SER A 66 -14.46 -9.82 -3.75
CA SER A 66 -14.94 -9.98 -2.38
C SER A 66 -14.07 -10.91 -1.53
N VAL A 67 -13.56 -12.02 -2.11
CA VAL A 67 -12.58 -12.90 -1.44
C VAL A 67 -11.28 -12.16 -1.18
N ARG A 68 -10.82 -11.35 -2.14
CA ARG A 68 -9.62 -10.52 -1.95
C ARG A 68 -9.80 -9.48 -0.85
N LEU A 69 -10.98 -8.88 -0.71
CA LEU A 69 -11.29 -7.96 0.38
C LEU A 69 -11.21 -8.63 1.75
N GLU A 70 -11.84 -9.79 1.90
CA GLU A 70 -11.77 -10.59 3.13
C GLU A 70 -10.33 -10.97 3.47
N HIS A 71 -9.55 -11.40 2.48
CA HIS A 71 -8.15 -11.71 2.68
C HIS A 71 -7.33 -10.49 3.11
N CYS A 72 -7.56 -9.31 2.52
CA CYS A 72 -6.92 -8.07 2.96
C CYS A 72 -7.25 -7.73 4.42
N ALA A 73 -8.50 -7.95 4.84
CA ALA A 73 -8.93 -7.74 6.23
C ALA A 73 -8.22 -8.72 7.17
N LEU A 74 -8.20 -10.02 6.86
CA LEU A 74 -7.50 -11.04 7.66
C LEU A 74 -6.00 -10.74 7.79
N MET A 75 -5.36 -10.33 6.69
CA MET A 75 -3.94 -9.95 6.71
C MET A 75 -3.69 -8.68 7.53
N ALA A 76 -4.58 -7.70 7.46
CA ALA A 76 -4.49 -6.50 8.29
C ALA A 76 -4.65 -6.86 9.78
N ASP A 77 -5.57 -7.74 10.13
CA ASP A 77 -5.82 -8.20 11.50
C ASP A 77 -4.61 -8.96 12.05
N ALA A 78 -4.09 -9.92 11.29
CA ALA A 78 -2.89 -10.67 11.63
C ALA A 78 -1.69 -9.73 11.84
N GLN A 79 -1.55 -8.69 10.99
CA GLN A 79 -0.48 -7.72 11.13
C GLN A 79 -0.63 -6.85 12.39
N ARG A 80 -1.86 -6.44 12.75
CA ARG A 80 -2.13 -5.74 14.01
C ARG A 80 -1.82 -6.63 15.21
N GLN A 81 -2.20 -7.90 15.20
CA GLN A 81 -1.90 -8.86 16.26
C GLN A 81 -0.39 -9.06 16.45
N ARG A 82 0.38 -9.24 15.36
CA ARG A 82 1.84 -9.37 15.43
C ARG A 82 2.50 -8.14 16.04
N ARG A 83 2.03 -6.94 15.69
CA ARG A 83 2.55 -5.70 16.27
C ARG A 83 2.18 -5.53 17.73
N ALA A 84 0.94 -5.85 18.10
CA ALA A 84 0.51 -5.85 19.49
C ALA A 84 1.38 -6.79 20.33
N LEU A 85 1.66 -7.99 19.82
CA LEU A 85 2.56 -8.94 20.48
C LEU A 85 4.00 -8.39 20.56
N ARG A 86 4.52 -7.80 19.48
CA ARG A 86 5.85 -7.18 19.49
C ARG A 86 5.94 -6.05 20.52
N ALA A 87 4.95 -5.17 20.58
CA ALA A 87 4.91 -4.09 21.58
C ALA A 87 4.95 -4.66 23.01
N LYS A 88 4.20 -5.72 23.30
CA LYS A 88 4.24 -6.36 24.63
C LYS A 88 5.62 -6.89 25.00
N LEU A 89 6.36 -7.41 24.02
CA LEU A 89 7.63 -8.11 24.24
C LEU A 89 8.85 -7.18 24.22
N VAL A 90 8.87 -6.18 23.34
CA VAL A 90 10.08 -5.39 23.03
C VAL A 90 9.79 -3.90 22.79
N TRP A 91 8.79 -3.33 23.46
CA TRP A 91 8.46 -1.89 23.34
C TRP A 91 9.67 -1.01 23.62
N ASP A 92 10.34 -1.23 24.75
CA ASP A 92 11.40 -0.35 25.23
C ASP A 92 12.64 -0.44 24.33
N GLU A 93 13.02 -1.63 23.87
CA GLU A 93 14.13 -1.83 22.94
C GLU A 93 13.87 -1.19 21.57
N ASP A 94 12.67 -1.35 21.01
CA ASP A 94 12.31 -0.75 19.71
C ASP A 94 12.34 0.79 19.78
N ARG A 95 11.83 1.35 20.88
CA ARG A 95 11.80 2.80 21.09
C ARG A 95 13.19 3.36 21.35
N ARG A 96 14.04 2.65 22.10
CA ARG A 96 15.44 3.02 22.29
C ARG A 96 16.23 2.96 20.98
N LEU A 97 16.05 1.92 20.17
CA LEU A 97 16.67 1.82 18.85
C LEU A 97 16.24 2.98 17.93
N ALA A 98 14.96 3.36 17.96
CA ALA A 98 14.48 4.50 17.20
C ALA A 98 15.14 5.82 17.66
N ALA A 99 15.36 6.00 18.97
CA ALA A 99 16.09 7.14 19.51
C ALA A 99 17.57 7.16 19.06
N GLU A 100 18.26 6.02 19.09
CA GLU A 100 19.65 5.90 18.60
C GLU A 100 19.78 6.28 17.12
N LEU A 101 18.90 5.75 16.26
CA LEU A 101 18.89 6.07 14.83
C LEU A 101 18.62 7.56 14.54
N LEU A 102 17.89 8.24 15.42
CA LEU A 102 17.72 9.71 15.36
C LEU A 102 18.98 10.43 15.85
N GLY A 103 19.60 9.93 16.92
CA GLY A 103 20.86 10.42 17.47
C GLY A 103 22.02 10.37 16.47
N GLU A 104 22.14 9.29 15.69
CA GLU A 104 23.15 9.16 14.63
C GLU A 104 23.06 10.26 13.56
N LYS A 105 21.85 10.78 13.32
CA LYS A 105 21.59 11.82 12.32
C LYS A 105 21.62 13.23 12.89
N LEU A 106 21.93 13.38 14.19
CA LEU A 106 21.81 14.64 14.91
C LEU A 106 22.74 15.73 14.34
N SER A 107 23.96 15.38 13.97
CA SER A 107 24.94 16.31 13.39
C SER A 107 24.50 16.92 12.05
N GLN A 108 23.68 16.20 11.28
CA GLN A 108 23.17 16.65 9.99
C GLN A 108 22.01 17.64 10.16
N HIS A 109 21.14 17.38 11.14
CA HIS A 109 19.89 18.11 11.34
C HIS A 109 19.59 18.39 12.82
N PRO A 110 20.45 19.12 13.54
CA PRO A 110 20.40 19.17 15.01
C PRO A 110 19.09 19.73 15.54
N ALA A 111 18.61 20.84 14.97
CA ALA A 111 17.35 21.46 15.38
C ALA A 111 16.14 20.51 15.23
N ARG A 112 16.10 19.71 14.16
CA ARG A 112 15.01 18.75 13.92
C ARG A 112 15.19 17.51 14.80
N GLY A 113 16.39 16.97 14.88
CA GLY A 113 16.71 15.78 15.66
C GLY A 113 16.40 15.97 17.14
N VAL A 114 16.85 17.07 17.76
CA VAL A 114 16.54 17.36 19.18
C VAL A 114 15.03 17.50 19.39
N ARG A 115 14.31 18.18 18.47
CA ARG A 115 12.86 18.29 18.56
C ARG A 115 12.15 16.94 18.48
N GLN A 116 12.60 16.05 17.60
CA GLN A 116 12.05 14.70 17.47
C GLN A 116 12.39 13.82 18.69
N LEU A 117 13.62 13.88 19.20
CA LEU A 117 14.03 13.16 20.41
C LEU A 117 13.24 13.62 21.64
N ARG A 118 12.96 14.92 21.78
CA ARG A 118 12.13 15.45 22.89
C ARG A 118 10.63 15.13 22.77
N GLN A 119 10.18 14.47 21.70
CA GLN A 119 8.79 14.05 21.55
C GLN A 119 8.51 12.68 22.18
N THR A 120 9.53 11.88 22.48
CA THR A 120 9.37 10.53 23.04
C THR A 120 10.16 10.39 24.33
N GLN A 121 9.73 9.52 25.25
CA GLN A 121 10.44 9.27 26.51
C GLN A 121 11.88 8.81 26.25
N GLN A 122 12.05 7.75 25.44
CA GLN A 122 13.36 7.15 25.17
C GLN A 122 14.28 8.12 24.42
N GLY A 123 13.73 9.03 23.61
CA GLY A 123 14.52 10.07 22.95
C GLY A 123 15.02 11.15 23.92
N ALA A 124 14.20 11.53 24.91
CA ALA A 124 14.60 12.45 25.96
C ALA A 124 15.61 11.80 26.93
N GLU A 125 15.43 10.52 27.27
CA GLU A 125 16.39 9.72 28.04
C GLU A 125 17.74 9.62 27.33
N TRP A 126 17.74 9.37 26.02
CA TRP A 126 18.95 9.37 25.21
C TRP A 126 19.69 10.72 25.29
N LEU A 127 18.98 11.85 25.17
CA LEU A 127 19.58 13.17 25.35
C LEU A 127 20.12 13.36 26.77
N LEU A 128 19.40 12.89 27.78
CA LEU A 128 19.76 12.98 29.19
C LEU A 128 21.04 12.20 29.49
N GLU A 129 21.19 10.98 28.99
CA GLU A 129 22.41 10.17 29.11
C GLU A 129 23.63 10.90 28.56
N ARG A 130 23.49 11.54 27.38
CA ARG A 130 24.57 12.32 26.75
C ARG A 130 24.92 13.57 27.55
N TRP A 131 23.93 14.33 28.02
CA TRP A 131 24.20 15.50 28.86
C TRP A 131 24.84 15.12 30.21
N ARG A 132 24.39 14.04 30.86
CA ARG A 132 25.02 13.53 32.09
C ARG A 132 26.47 13.08 31.87
N PHE A 133 26.75 12.46 30.73
CA PHE A 133 28.12 12.15 30.33
C PHE A 133 28.97 13.42 30.23
N TRP A 134 28.45 14.49 29.63
CA TRP A 134 29.15 15.77 29.51
C TRP A 134 29.42 16.45 30.85
N VAL A 135 28.45 16.45 31.77
CA VAL A 135 28.64 17.00 33.12
C VAL A 135 29.81 16.31 33.82
N ARG A 136 29.86 14.96 33.78
CA ARG A 136 30.98 14.20 34.35
C ARG A 136 32.31 14.46 33.64
N ALA A 137 32.29 14.58 32.31
CA ALA A 137 33.50 14.87 31.54
C ALA A 137 34.10 16.23 31.90
N LEU A 138 33.26 17.25 32.19
CA LEU A 138 33.66 18.58 32.64
C LEU A 138 34.24 18.61 34.05
N GLU A 139 33.84 17.68 34.91
CA GLU A 139 34.40 17.56 36.26
C GLU A 139 35.85 17.05 36.22
N ILE A 140 36.18 16.22 35.22
CA ILE A 140 37.52 15.65 35.03
C ILE A 140 38.39 16.58 34.18
N ALA A 141 37.90 16.96 33.01
CA ALA A 141 38.59 17.83 32.06
C ALA A 141 38.04 19.24 32.20
N ARG A 142 38.88 20.18 32.67
CA ARG A 142 38.47 21.57 32.92
C ARG A 142 38.06 22.36 31.66
N ASP A 143 38.16 21.77 30.46
CA ASP A 143 37.86 22.45 29.20
C ASP A 143 37.15 21.53 28.17
N TRP A 144 36.44 22.15 27.24
CA TRP A 144 35.91 21.51 26.03
C TRP A 144 36.87 21.69 24.85
N ASP A 145 37.27 20.60 24.24
CA ASP A 145 37.85 20.63 22.89
C ASP A 145 36.77 21.02 21.84
N GLU A 146 37.21 21.42 20.65
CA GLU A 146 36.30 21.86 19.59
C GLU A 146 35.32 20.76 19.12
N PRO A 147 35.73 19.47 18.98
CA PRO A 147 34.79 18.36 18.74
C PRO A 147 33.69 18.24 19.80
N ARG A 148 34.02 18.36 21.09
CA ARG A 148 33.07 18.32 22.21
C ARG A 148 32.09 19.49 22.14
N ARG A 149 32.58 20.69 21.83
CA ARG A 149 31.75 21.89 21.63
C ARG A 149 30.79 21.73 20.45
N ALA A 150 31.25 21.15 19.35
CA ALA A 150 30.41 20.86 18.19
C ALA A 150 29.26 19.89 18.56
N LEU A 151 29.54 18.83 19.33
CA LEU A 151 28.49 17.91 19.78
C LEU A 151 27.52 18.59 20.76
N ALA A 152 28.00 19.42 21.68
CA ALA A 152 27.14 20.18 22.58
C ALA A 152 26.18 21.09 21.81
N PHE A 153 26.64 21.75 20.74
CA PHE A 153 25.75 22.50 19.84
C PHE A 153 24.70 21.60 19.17
N ASP A 154 25.06 20.37 18.78
CA ASP A 154 24.12 19.42 18.21
C ASP A 154 23.05 18.98 19.22
N LEU A 155 23.45 18.70 20.47
CA LEU A 155 22.53 18.37 21.57
C LEU A 155 21.61 19.53 21.98
N LEU A 156 22.05 20.78 21.78
CA LEU A 156 21.22 21.98 21.94
C LEU A 156 20.31 22.24 20.73
N GLY A 157 20.50 21.50 19.64
CA GLY A 157 19.74 21.67 18.41
C GLY A 157 20.14 22.91 17.61
N VAL A 158 21.37 23.41 17.79
CA VAL A 158 21.89 24.61 17.11
C VAL A 158 22.48 24.24 15.75
N PRO A 159 21.94 24.75 14.63
CA PRO A 159 22.49 24.47 13.30
C PRO A 159 23.93 24.98 13.15
N PRO A 160 24.78 24.30 12.35
CA PRO A 160 26.19 24.69 12.14
C PRO A 160 26.39 26.18 11.79
N ALA A 161 25.51 26.73 10.94
CA ALA A 161 25.56 28.13 10.53
C ALA A 161 25.36 29.16 11.66
N ARG A 162 24.87 28.74 12.82
CA ARG A 162 24.63 29.62 13.99
C ARG A 162 25.63 29.42 15.12
N ARG A 163 26.52 28.43 15.03
CA ARG A 163 27.43 28.07 16.13
C ARG A 163 28.43 29.18 16.46
N LEU A 164 28.93 29.89 15.44
CA LEU A 164 29.93 30.97 15.61
C LEU A 164 29.37 32.20 16.34
N THR A 165 28.05 32.40 16.30
CA THR A 165 27.41 33.60 16.86
C THR A 165 26.58 33.32 18.10
N ASP A 166 26.52 32.06 18.57
CA ASP A 166 25.70 31.68 19.71
C ASP A 166 26.49 31.85 21.02
N PRO A 167 26.15 32.85 21.86
CA PRO A 167 26.92 33.17 23.06
C PRO A 167 26.83 32.10 24.14
N ARG A 168 25.88 31.16 24.03
CA ARG A 168 25.62 30.14 25.07
C ARG A 168 26.80 29.21 25.31
N LEU A 169 27.66 29.01 24.31
CA LEU A 169 28.85 28.15 24.42
C LEU A 169 30.18 28.92 24.34
N SER A 170 30.14 30.26 24.40
CA SER A 170 31.34 31.12 24.40
C SER A 170 31.90 31.38 25.80
N GLY A 171 31.28 30.82 26.85
CA GLY A 171 31.65 31.05 28.25
C GLY A 171 32.73 30.09 28.77
N GLU A 172 33.20 30.38 29.98
CA GLU A 172 34.11 29.54 30.75
C GLU A 172 33.48 28.17 31.10
N ALA A 173 34.32 27.21 31.49
CA ALA A 173 33.91 25.86 31.84
C ALA A 173 32.79 25.79 32.90
N ALA A 174 32.79 26.71 33.87
CA ALA A 174 31.73 26.82 34.88
C ALA A 174 30.36 27.13 34.25
N THR A 175 30.32 28.04 33.27
CA THR A 175 29.11 28.40 32.53
C THR A 175 28.62 27.23 31.68
N LEU A 176 29.53 26.49 31.06
CA LEU A 176 29.21 25.29 30.27
C LEU A 176 28.65 24.16 31.15
N LYS A 177 29.23 23.97 32.35
CA LYS A 177 28.72 23.00 33.33
C LYS A 177 27.31 23.38 33.79
N ALA A 178 27.10 24.64 34.18
CA ALA A 178 25.78 25.12 34.59
C ALA A 178 24.73 24.97 33.47
N LEU A 179 25.11 25.21 32.21
CA LEU A 179 24.24 24.97 31.07
C LEU A 179 23.87 23.49 30.91
N ALA A 180 24.85 22.59 31.01
CA ALA A 180 24.64 21.16 30.90
C ALA A 180 23.73 20.64 32.03
N GLU A 181 23.98 21.06 33.28
CA GLU A 181 23.13 20.75 34.44
C GLU A 181 21.69 21.27 34.25
N ALA A 182 21.53 22.49 33.71
CA ALA A 182 20.21 23.03 33.40
C ALA A 182 19.49 22.21 32.32
N GLN A 183 20.20 21.68 31.31
CA GLN A 183 19.61 20.77 30.32
C GLN A 183 19.22 19.42 30.94
N VAL A 184 20.05 18.85 31.82
CA VAL A 184 19.73 17.63 32.58
C VAL A 184 18.43 17.82 33.36
N ALA A 185 18.36 18.86 34.19
CA ALA A 185 17.17 19.16 35.00
C ALA A 185 15.92 19.48 34.17
N ALA A 186 16.08 20.07 32.98
CA ALA A 186 14.97 20.31 32.06
C ALA A 186 14.46 19.01 31.42
N LEU A 187 15.35 18.08 31.05
CA LEU A 187 14.98 16.79 30.46
C LEU A 187 14.34 15.86 31.50
N GLU A 188 14.87 15.81 32.72
CA GLU A 188 14.28 15.04 33.83
C GLU A 188 12.83 15.46 34.09
N ARG A 189 12.58 16.77 34.21
CA ARG A 189 11.21 17.31 34.35
C ARG A 189 10.34 16.98 33.15
N LEU A 190 10.85 17.12 31.93
CA LEU A 190 10.09 16.79 30.71
C LEU A 190 9.66 15.31 30.70
N ILE A 191 10.54 14.42 31.15
CA ILE A 191 10.28 12.98 31.24
C ILE A 191 9.20 12.72 32.29
N SER A 192 9.42 13.14 33.53
CA SER A 192 8.50 12.88 34.66
C SER A 192 7.13 13.54 34.48
N ASP A 193 7.09 14.80 34.03
CA ASP A 193 5.85 15.57 34.03
C ASP A 193 4.92 15.13 32.89
N ARG A 194 5.49 14.64 31.78
CA ARG A 194 4.75 14.44 30.54
C ARG A 194 5.06 13.13 29.83
N LEU A 195 6.33 12.85 29.53
CA LEU A 195 6.65 11.80 28.56
C LEU A 195 6.37 10.40 29.11
N GLU A 196 6.57 10.14 30.40
CA GLU A 196 6.23 8.85 31.01
C GLU A 196 4.74 8.49 30.84
N ARG A 197 3.84 9.46 31.08
CA ARG A 197 2.40 9.26 30.90
C ARG A 197 2.02 9.04 29.45
N LEU A 198 2.64 9.78 28.53
CA LEU A 198 2.41 9.60 27.09
C LEU A 198 2.94 8.25 26.61
N ASP A 199 4.14 7.85 27.01
CA ASP A 199 4.74 6.58 26.59
C ASP A 199 3.96 5.39 27.13
N ALA A 200 3.51 5.44 28.40
CA ALA A 200 2.63 4.42 28.97
C ALA A 200 1.30 4.30 28.21
N ALA A 201 0.71 5.42 27.80
CA ALA A 201 -0.52 5.43 26.99
C ALA A 201 -0.28 4.87 25.57
N GLU A 202 0.78 5.31 24.90
CA GLU A 202 1.19 4.81 23.58
C GLU A 202 1.47 3.30 23.62
N ARG A 203 2.17 2.83 24.66
CA ARG A 203 2.42 1.41 24.90
C ARG A 203 1.12 0.64 25.06
N ALA A 204 0.21 1.10 25.92
CA ALA A 204 -1.08 0.44 26.14
C ALA A 204 -1.92 0.36 24.85
N GLU A 205 -1.90 1.41 24.01
CA GLU A 205 -2.57 1.40 22.71
C GLU A 205 -1.91 0.43 21.72
N ALA A 206 -0.58 0.40 21.67
CA ALA A 206 0.17 -0.49 20.80
C ALA A 206 -0.06 -1.95 21.19
N GLU A 207 0.02 -2.28 22.48
CA GLU A 207 -0.24 -3.62 23.03
C GLU A 207 -1.68 -4.08 22.82
N ALA A 208 -2.63 -3.14 22.72
CA ALA A 208 -4.02 -3.41 22.37
C ALA A 208 -4.28 -3.47 20.85
N GLY A 209 -3.25 -3.28 20.01
CA GLY A 209 -3.37 -3.29 18.56
C GLY A 209 -4.10 -2.08 17.99
N ARG A 210 -4.20 -0.97 18.74
CA ARG A 210 -4.87 0.27 18.36
C ARG A 210 -3.93 1.38 17.88
N GLY A 211 -2.62 1.16 17.92
CA GLY A 211 -1.63 2.15 17.49
C GLY A 211 -1.80 2.59 16.03
N PHE A 212 -1.35 3.80 15.71
CA PHE A 212 -1.42 4.35 14.35
C PHE A 212 -0.69 3.46 13.34
N ASP A 213 -1.47 2.91 12.41
CA ASP A 213 -1.02 1.95 11.42
C ASP A 213 -0.33 2.64 10.22
N ASP A 214 0.79 3.31 10.48
CA ASP A 214 1.55 4.06 9.47
C ASP A 214 2.76 3.28 8.92
N ALA A 215 2.74 1.96 9.07
CA ALA A 215 3.71 1.10 8.39
C ALA A 215 3.41 1.02 6.89
N ALA A 216 4.47 0.85 6.09
CA ALA A 216 4.36 0.71 4.64
C ALA A 216 3.45 -0.46 4.23
N GLU A 217 3.45 -1.55 4.99
CA GLU A 217 2.61 -2.71 4.73
C GLU A 217 1.12 -2.45 4.99
N ALA A 218 0.76 -1.78 6.10
CA ALA A 218 -0.62 -1.40 6.38
C ALA A 218 -1.16 -0.45 5.30
N ARG A 219 -0.34 0.52 4.86
CA ARG A 219 -0.67 1.38 3.70
C ARG A 219 -0.86 0.58 2.40
N ARG A 220 -0.07 -0.47 2.18
CA ARG A 220 -0.19 -1.35 1.01
C ARG A 220 -1.50 -2.13 1.07
N LEU A 221 -1.85 -2.74 2.21
CA LEU A 221 -3.10 -3.47 2.39
C LEU A 221 -4.33 -2.55 2.18
N ARG A 222 -4.34 -1.35 2.78
CA ARG A 222 -5.43 -0.36 2.56
C ARG A 222 -5.59 0.02 1.09
N ARG A 223 -4.49 0.10 0.34
CA ARG A 223 -4.53 0.38 -1.10
C ARG A 223 -5.16 -0.77 -1.88
N TYR A 224 -4.73 -2.00 -1.63
CA TYR A 224 -5.33 -3.18 -2.27
C TYR A 224 -6.79 -3.35 -1.92
N GLU A 225 -7.16 -3.12 -0.67
CA GLU A 225 -8.54 -3.10 -0.24
C GLU A 225 -9.35 -2.04 -1.02
N SER A 226 -8.85 -0.80 -1.11
CA SER A 226 -9.50 0.27 -1.88
C SER A 226 -9.62 -0.06 -3.37
N GLU A 227 -8.62 -0.73 -3.95
CA GLU A 227 -8.65 -1.21 -5.34
C GLU A 227 -9.72 -2.30 -5.53
N CYS A 228 -9.76 -3.31 -4.66
CA CYS A 228 -10.76 -4.38 -4.72
C CYS A 228 -12.19 -3.83 -4.52
N ARG A 229 -12.40 -2.90 -3.58
CA ARG A 229 -13.69 -2.23 -3.36
C ARG A 229 -14.15 -1.49 -4.62
N ARG A 230 -13.27 -0.70 -5.23
CA ARG A 230 -13.58 0.05 -6.46
C ARG A 230 -13.92 -0.90 -7.62
N ALA A 231 -13.13 -1.95 -7.79
CA ALA A 231 -13.36 -2.96 -8.83
C ALA A 231 -14.71 -3.68 -8.65
N MET A 232 -15.04 -4.06 -7.42
CA MET A 232 -16.33 -4.68 -7.08
C MET A 232 -17.50 -3.71 -7.31
N GLN A 233 -17.39 -2.45 -6.86
CA GLN A 233 -18.41 -1.43 -7.05
C GLN A 233 -18.66 -1.14 -8.53
N TRP A 234 -17.59 -1.04 -9.33
CA TRP A 234 -17.68 -0.90 -10.79
C TRP A 234 -18.44 -2.07 -11.41
N ALA A 235 -18.08 -3.32 -11.08
CA ALA A 235 -18.76 -4.48 -11.65
C ALA A 235 -20.24 -4.56 -11.25
N LEU A 236 -20.57 -4.20 -10.01
CA LEU A 236 -21.96 -4.08 -9.56
C LEU A 236 -22.74 -3.00 -10.32
N SER A 237 -22.11 -1.85 -10.62
CA SER A 237 -22.78 -0.80 -11.41
C SER A 237 -23.07 -1.29 -12.83
N GLN A 238 -22.14 -2.01 -13.45
CA GLN A 238 -22.31 -2.60 -14.78
C GLN A 238 -23.48 -3.59 -14.85
N ILE A 239 -23.64 -4.47 -13.84
CA ILE A 239 -24.79 -5.39 -13.77
C ILE A 239 -26.11 -4.61 -13.65
N ARG A 240 -26.16 -3.60 -12.77
CA ARG A 240 -27.37 -2.79 -12.54
C ARG A 240 -27.79 -2.02 -13.79
N GLU A 241 -26.84 -1.35 -14.44
CA GLU A 241 -27.08 -0.60 -15.68
C GLU A 241 -27.69 -1.51 -16.76
N ARG A 242 -27.15 -2.72 -16.93
CA ARG A 242 -27.65 -3.68 -17.91
C ARG A 242 -29.01 -4.27 -17.54
N ALA A 243 -29.25 -4.57 -16.27
CA ALA A 243 -30.55 -5.03 -15.80
C ALA A 243 -31.64 -3.99 -16.05
N LEU A 244 -31.35 -2.71 -15.86
CA LEU A 244 -32.25 -1.60 -16.20
C LEU A 244 -32.53 -1.55 -17.71
N THR A 245 -31.49 -1.65 -18.55
CA THR A 245 -31.66 -1.66 -20.01
C THR A 245 -32.52 -2.83 -20.48
N ARG A 246 -32.31 -4.04 -19.95
CA ARG A 246 -33.14 -5.23 -20.28
C ARG A 246 -34.61 -5.01 -19.87
N ARG A 247 -34.84 -4.46 -18.67
CA ARG A 247 -36.19 -4.18 -18.18
C ARG A 247 -36.90 -3.13 -19.04
N SER A 248 -36.20 -2.06 -19.43
CA SER A 248 -36.74 -1.04 -20.32
C SER A 248 -37.04 -1.59 -21.72
N ALA A 249 -36.17 -2.44 -22.26
CA ALA A 249 -36.41 -3.10 -23.55
C ALA A 249 -37.63 -4.04 -23.50
N SER A 250 -37.76 -4.83 -22.42
CA SER A 250 -38.91 -5.71 -22.21
C SER A 250 -40.22 -4.94 -22.04
N ALA A 251 -40.22 -3.83 -21.29
CA ALA A 251 -41.39 -2.96 -21.14
C ALA A 251 -41.80 -2.30 -22.48
N SER A 252 -40.83 -1.88 -23.28
CA SER A 252 -41.07 -1.33 -24.63
C SER A 252 -41.67 -2.37 -25.57
N ALA A 253 -41.13 -3.60 -25.58
CA ALA A 253 -41.67 -4.71 -26.36
C ALA A 253 -43.09 -5.11 -25.94
N ALA A 254 -43.42 -5.03 -24.65
CA ALA A 254 -44.77 -5.29 -24.15
C ALA A 254 -45.79 -4.20 -24.54
N THR A 255 -45.33 -2.97 -24.77
CA THR A 255 -46.19 -1.83 -25.16
C THR A 255 -46.34 -1.71 -26.67
N ALA A 256 -45.40 -2.26 -27.45
CA ALA A 256 -45.53 -2.34 -28.89
C ALA A 256 -46.74 -3.23 -29.22
N THR A 257 -47.89 -2.59 -29.51
CA THR A 257 -49.09 -3.24 -30.01
C THR A 257 -48.67 -4.17 -31.14
N PRO A 258 -48.95 -5.48 -31.07
CA PRO A 258 -48.55 -6.40 -32.12
C PRO A 258 -49.02 -5.83 -33.45
N PRO A 259 -48.14 -5.77 -34.48
CA PRO A 259 -48.56 -5.28 -35.78
C PRO A 259 -49.84 -6.03 -36.18
N PRO A 260 -50.85 -5.34 -36.75
CA PRO A 260 -52.11 -5.98 -37.10
C PRO A 260 -51.78 -7.23 -37.91
N SER A 261 -52.23 -8.38 -37.40
CA SER A 261 -51.97 -9.69 -37.98
C SER A 261 -52.24 -9.61 -39.48
N ALA A 262 -51.17 -9.57 -40.28
CA ALA A 262 -51.30 -9.54 -41.72
C ALA A 262 -52.04 -10.82 -42.11
N ALA A 263 -53.20 -10.65 -42.75
CA ALA A 263 -54.06 -11.73 -43.18
C ALA A 263 -53.23 -12.84 -43.83
N ALA A 264 -53.41 -14.06 -43.34
CA ALA A 264 -52.65 -15.23 -43.76
C ALA A 264 -52.58 -15.30 -45.30
N PRO A 265 -51.39 -15.37 -45.91
CA PRO A 265 -51.30 -15.66 -47.34
C PRO A 265 -51.95 -17.02 -47.61
N PRO A 266 -52.66 -17.17 -48.74
CA PRO A 266 -53.34 -18.41 -49.09
C PRO A 266 -52.34 -19.57 -49.18
N SER A 267 -52.76 -20.72 -48.67
CA SER A 267 -51.98 -21.96 -48.61
C SER A 267 -51.37 -22.31 -49.98
N PRO A 268 -50.06 -22.60 -50.07
CA PRO A 268 -49.48 -23.13 -51.30
C PRO A 268 -49.99 -24.56 -51.58
N PRO A 269 -50.12 -24.95 -52.86
CA PRO A 269 -50.56 -26.29 -53.26
C PRO A 269 -49.56 -27.39 -52.84
N PRO A 270 -50.02 -28.65 -52.71
CA PRO A 270 -49.21 -29.78 -52.25
C PRO A 270 -48.00 -30.02 -53.15
N SER A 271 -46.80 -29.88 -52.57
CA SER A 271 -45.53 -30.16 -53.22
C SER A 271 -45.31 -31.67 -53.32
N ALA A 272 -45.00 -32.13 -54.53
CA ALA A 272 -44.80 -33.53 -54.87
C ALA A 272 -43.62 -34.15 -54.11
N ALA A 273 -43.80 -35.43 -53.77
CA ALA A 273 -42.89 -36.29 -53.03
C ALA A 273 -41.45 -36.29 -53.59
N ALA A 274 -40.49 -36.02 -52.71
CA ALA A 274 -39.07 -36.26 -52.95
C ALA A 274 -38.72 -37.75 -52.73
N PRO A 275 -37.77 -38.33 -53.50
CA PRO A 275 -37.33 -39.72 -53.37
C PRO A 275 -36.46 -39.98 -52.12
N PRO A 276 -36.37 -41.25 -51.67
CA PRO A 276 -35.67 -41.63 -50.43
C PRO A 276 -34.14 -41.56 -50.57
N SER A 277 -33.49 -41.02 -49.54
CA SER A 277 -32.03 -40.99 -49.38
C SER A 277 -31.48 -42.34 -48.88
N PRO A 278 -30.24 -42.73 -49.27
CA PRO A 278 -29.61 -43.99 -48.86
C PRO A 278 -29.10 -43.97 -47.39
N PRO A 279 -28.90 -45.14 -46.77
CA PRO A 279 -28.47 -45.26 -45.38
C PRO A 279 -26.98 -44.90 -45.17
N PRO A 280 -26.61 -44.30 -44.02
CA PRO A 280 -25.22 -44.08 -43.67
C PRO A 280 -24.53 -45.38 -43.23
N SER A 281 -23.36 -45.58 -43.83
CA SER A 281 -22.41 -46.67 -43.59
C SER A 281 -21.89 -46.69 -42.15
N ALA A 282 -21.87 -47.89 -41.56
CA ALA A 282 -21.26 -48.19 -40.27
C ALA A 282 -19.80 -48.60 -40.47
N ALA A 283 -18.88 -47.77 -39.99
CA ALA A 283 -17.50 -48.10 -39.62
C ALA A 283 -16.94 -46.83 -38.94
N GLY A 284 -16.33 -46.81 -37.77
CA GLY A 284 -15.82 -47.83 -36.87
C GLY A 284 -14.83 -47.15 -35.93
N ALA A 285 -14.65 -47.74 -34.75
CA ALA A 285 -13.48 -47.63 -33.85
C ALA A 285 -13.04 -46.22 -33.38
N GLU A 286 -13.19 -45.88 -32.09
CA GLU A 286 -12.28 -46.27 -30.99
C GLU A 286 -11.14 -45.27 -30.81
N ALA A 287 -11.28 -44.34 -29.85
CA ALA A 287 -10.18 -43.76 -29.10
C ALA A 287 -10.73 -43.07 -27.85
N ALA A 288 -10.65 -43.78 -26.73
CA ALA A 288 -10.84 -43.25 -25.39
C ALA A 288 -9.72 -42.26 -25.06
N LEU A 289 -10.04 -40.98 -24.85
CA LEU A 289 -9.19 -40.06 -24.08
C LEU A 289 -10.08 -39.13 -23.23
N SER A 290 -9.84 -39.22 -21.92
CA SER A 290 -10.51 -38.55 -20.81
C SER A 290 -10.59 -37.02 -20.92
N PRO A 291 -11.71 -36.38 -20.53
CA PRO A 291 -11.75 -34.94 -20.28
C PRO A 291 -11.85 -34.67 -18.77
N LEU A 292 -10.74 -34.81 -18.04
CA LEU A 292 -10.64 -34.44 -16.63
C LEU A 292 -9.26 -33.83 -16.33
N ALA A 293 -8.87 -32.75 -17.03
CA ALA A 293 -7.68 -31.95 -16.70
C ALA A 293 -7.59 -30.57 -17.39
N ALA A 294 -8.66 -30.00 -17.95
CA ALA A 294 -8.55 -28.81 -18.80
C ALA A 294 -9.27 -27.53 -18.30
N GLU A 295 -9.99 -27.55 -17.18
CA GLU A 295 -10.72 -26.35 -16.70
C GLU A 295 -9.99 -25.50 -15.64
N GLU A 296 -8.86 -25.94 -15.06
CA GLU A 296 -8.14 -25.13 -14.05
C GLU A 296 -7.16 -24.09 -14.63
N ALA A 297 -6.93 -24.07 -15.95
CA ALA A 297 -5.96 -23.14 -16.56
C ALA A 297 -6.55 -21.77 -16.98
N VAL A 298 -7.86 -21.53 -16.84
CA VAL A 298 -8.51 -20.32 -17.39
C VAL A 298 -8.61 -19.15 -16.38
N LEU A 299 -8.20 -19.33 -15.12
CA LEU A 299 -8.21 -18.25 -14.12
C LEU A 299 -6.85 -17.55 -13.91
N ALA A 300 -5.81 -17.95 -14.64
CA ALA A 300 -4.57 -17.18 -14.78
C ALA A 300 -4.64 -16.21 -15.97
N VAL A 301 -5.79 -15.56 -16.20
CA VAL A 301 -5.80 -14.31 -16.97
C VAL A 301 -5.17 -13.25 -16.06
N SER A 302 -3.84 -13.24 -16.05
CA SER A 302 -3.10 -12.02 -15.83
C SER A 302 -3.73 -10.98 -16.76
N ILE A 303 -4.51 -10.07 -16.19
CA ILE A 303 -4.78 -8.78 -16.80
C ILE A 303 -3.42 -8.08 -16.79
N THR A 304 -2.53 -8.52 -17.68
CA THR A 304 -1.41 -7.74 -18.14
C THR A 304 -2.09 -6.61 -18.89
N ARG A 305 -2.41 -5.54 -18.15
CA ARG A 305 -2.71 -4.26 -18.75
C ARG A 305 -1.62 -4.06 -19.82
N PRO A 306 -1.96 -3.94 -21.11
CA PRO A 306 -0.96 -3.76 -22.14
C PRO A 306 -0.03 -2.66 -21.66
N ALA A 307 1.28 -2.96 -21.61
CA ALA A 307 2.28 -1.98 -21.26
C ALA A 307 1.95 -0.74 -22.09
N PRO A 308 1.63 0.41 -21.47
CA PRO A 308 1.46 1.60 -22.27
C PRO A 308 2.75 1.72 -23.06
N GLY A 309 2.64 1.85 -24.39
CA GLY A 309 3.77 2.29 -25.19
C GLY A 309 4.40 3.50 -24.51
N ALA A 310 5.66 3.78 -24.82
CA ALA A 310 6.39 4.94 -24.31
C ALA A 310 5.78 6.29 -24.77
N GLU A 311 4.45 6.41 -24.83
CA GLU A 311 3.71 7.64 -24.82
C GLU A 311 4.00 8.37 -23.51
N GLU A 312 4.43 9.61 -23.67
CA GLU A 312 4.87 10.55 -22.66
C GLU A 312 4.01 10.44 -21.39
N ARG A 313 4.61 9.93 -20.31
CA ARG A 313 3.96 9.93 -18.99
C ARG A 313 3.47 11.36 -18.71
N PRO A 314 2.16 11.58 -18.54
CA PRO A 314 1.64 12.93 -18.36
C PRO A 314 2.32 13.55 -17.15
N LEU A 315 2.95 14.71 -17.37
CA LEU A 315 3.69 15.44 -16.35
C LEU A 315 2.91 15.49 -15.03
N SER A 316 3.58 15.22 -13.91
CA SER A 316 2.97 15.31 -12.59
C SER A 316 2.37 16.71 -12.39
N ARG A 317 1.32 16.83 -11.56
CA ARG A 317 0.67 18.14 -11.28
C ARG A 317 1.69 19.19 -10.80
N HIS A 318 2.73 18.76 -10.10
CA HIS A 318 3.83 19.62 -9.66
C HIS A 318 4.74 20.03 -10.83
N ALA A 319 5.09 19.10 -11.73
CA ALA A 319 5.89 19.38 -12.92
C ALA A 319 5.18 20.36 -13.87
N ARG A 320 3.85 20.23 -14.08
CA ARG A 320 3.06 21.19 -14.87
C ARG A 320 3.06 22.59 -14.28
N ARG A 321 2.94 22.72 -12.95
CA ARG A 321 3.02 24.01 -12.25
C ARG A 321 4.40 24.65 -12.37
N ALA A 322 5.46 23.85 -12.26
CA ALA A 322 6.83 24.32 -12.43
C ALA A 322 7.10 24.82 -13.86
N LEU A 323 6.63 24.08 -14.88
CA LEU A 323 6.72 24.47 -16.29
C LEU A 323 5.96 25.77 -16.57
N ALA A 324 4.73 25.90 -16.08
CA ALA A 324 3.94 27.13 -16.20
C ALA A 324 4.63 28.33 -15.53
N LYS A 325 5.29 28.13 -14.38
CA LYS A 325 6.04 29.18 -13.68
C LYS A 325 7.30 29.61 -14.45
N ARG A 326 8.00 28.65 -15.09
CA ARG A 326 9.14 28.95 -15.98
C ARG A 326 8.70 29.73 -17.21
N GLN A 327 7.62 29.32 -17.88
CA GLN A 327 7.09 30.02 -19.05
C GLN A 327 6.65 31.45 -18.72
N ARG A 328 6.06 31.69 -17.54
CA ARG A 328 5.73 33.06 -17.08
C ARG A 328 6.95 33.94 -16.83
N ARG A 329 8.09 33.36 -16.42
CA ARG A 329 9.35 34.08 -16.23
C ARG A 329 10.04 34.42 -17.55
N GLN A 330 9.89 33.58 -18.57
CA GLN A 330 10.47 33.83 -19.90
C GLN A 330 9.69 34.87 -20.72
N ARG A 331 8.44 35.17 -20.34
CA ARG A 331 7.59 36.19 -20.99
C ARG A 331 7.66 37.56 -20.34
N ARG A 332 8.44 37.74 -19.27
CA ARG A 332 8.69 39.02 -18.60
C ARG A 332 10.11 39.44 -18.88
#